data_AF-W1VCG4-F1
#
_entry.id   AF-W1VCG4-F1
#
_cell.length_a   1.000
_cell.length_b   1.000
_cell.length_c   1.000
_cell.angle_alpha   90.00
_cell.angle_beta   90.00
_cell.angle_gamma   90.00
#
_symmetry.space_group_name_H-M   'P 1'
#
loop_
_entity.id
_entity.type
_entity.pdbx_description
1 polymer ?
#
loop_
_entity_poly.entity_id
_entity_poly.type
_entity_poly.pdbx_seq_one_letter_code
_entity_poly.pdbx_strand_id
1 'polypeptide(L)'
;ALKDSGKHYDFIEVMACPGGCIGGGGQPRTKLPQAVKTKEARIGGLYEADENYKWVASYENEEIQTLYKDFLGEPLGHKAHELLHTHYTDRSAVLGTRKDVTPETCPTSPKFKG
;
A
#
# COMPACT_ATOMS: atom_id res chain seq x y z
N ALA A 1 12.13 16.99 5.93
CA ALA A 1 10.75 16.77 6.42
C ALA A 1 10.69 15.70 7.52
N LEU A 2 10.87 14.39 7.25
CA LEU A 2 10.89 13.38 8.32
C LEU A 2 12.12 13.54 9.25
N LYS A 3 13.32 13.66 8.67
CA LYS A 3 14.58 13.89 9.41
C LYS A 3 14.55 15.15 10.28
N ASP A 4 13.81 16.17 9.87
CA ASP A 4 13.73 17.48 10.54
C ASP A 4 12.47 17.63 11.40
N SER A 5 11.63 16.59 11.49
CA SER A 5 10.34 16.65 12.19
C SER A 5 10.46 16.55 13.72
N GLY A 6 11.59 16.08 14.23
CA GLY A 6 11.79 15.78 15.65
C GLY A 6 10.94 14.61 16.18
N LYS A 7 10.23 13.88 15.30
CA LYS A 7 9.36 12.76 15.66
C LYS A 7 10.08 11.44 15.44
N HIS A 8 9.89 10.51 16.37
CA HIS A 8 10.40 9.14 16.30
C HIS A 8 9.35 8.20 15.72
N TYR A 9 9.77 7.34 14.77
CA TYR A 9 8.94 6.31 14.15
C TYR A 9 9.76 5.04 13.98
N ASP A 10 9.21 3.89 14.39
CA ASP A 10 9.88 2.59 14.24
C ASP A 10 9.56 1.92 12.89
N PHE A 11 8.35 2.15 12.37
CA PHE A 11 7.89 1.61 11.08
C PHE A 11 6.96 2.60 10.37
N ILE A 12 7.08 2.68 9.05
CA ILE A 12 6.30 3.60 8.20
C ILE A 12 5.79 2.84 6.98
N GLU A 13 4.47 2.90 6.77
CA GLU A 13 3.83 2.46 5.54
C GLU A 13 3.40 3.67 4.70
N VAL A 14 3.69 3.64 3.39
CA VAL A 14 3.41 4.76 2.48
C VAL A 14 2.49 4.30 1.37
N MET A 15 1.32 4.94 1.27
CA MET A 15 0.33 4.69 0.21
C MET A 15 0.34 5.83 -0.80
N ALA A 16 0.32 5.51 -2.09
CA ALA A 16 0.27 6.52 -3.16
C ALA A 16 -1.12 7.18 -3.29
N CYS A 17 -2.19 6.44 -2.97
CA CYS A 17 -3.56 6.91 -3.14
C CYS A 17 -4.17 7.41 -1.81
N PRO A 18 -4.82 8.58 -1.80
CA PRO A 18 -5.57 9.05 -0.63
C PRO A 18 -6.68 8.07 -0.24
N GLY A 19 -6.66 7.60 1.00
CA GLY A 19 -7.58 6.57 1.50
C GLY A 19 -7.17 5.14 1.14
N GLY A 20 -5.93 4.92 0.70
CA GLY A 20 -5.41 3.59 0.37
C GLY A 20 -5.96 3.03 -0.94
N CYS A 21 -5.84 1.72 -1.12
CA CYS A 21 -6.21 1.02 -2.37
C CYS A 21 -7.68 1.25 -2.76
N ILE A 22 -8.59 1.40 -1.80
CA ILE A 22 -10.02 1.62 -2.08
C ILE A 22 -10.32 2.96 -2.77
N GLY A 23 -9.39 3.91 -2.65
CA GLY A 23 -9.39 5.21 -3.33
C GLY A 23 -8.56 5.23 -4.61
N GLY A 24 -8.06 4.09 -5.08
CA GLY A 24 -7.22 3.98 -6.25
C GLY A 24 -7.87 4.52 -7.53
N GLY A 25 -7.06 5.04 -8.45
CA GLY A 25 -7.54 5.66 -9.69
C GLY A 25 -8.31 4.74 -10.65
N GLY A 26 -8.20 3.42 -10.46
CA GLY A 26 -8.96 2.41 -11.21
C GLY A 26 -10.36 2.11 -10.65
N GLN A 27 -10.71 2.66 -9.49
CA GLN A 27 -12.01 2.40 -8.85
C GLN A 27 -13.15 3.17 -9.54
N PRO A 28 -14.40 2.66 -9.50
CA PRO A 28 -15.55 3.35 -10.09
C PRO A 28 -15.71 4.78 -9.55
N ARG A 29 -15.82 5.75 -10.47
CA ARG A 29 -15.98 7.16 -10.14
C ARG A 29 -17.35 7.42 -9.54
N THR A 30 -17.36 8.15 -8.43
CA THR A 30 -18.57 8.56 -7.72
C THR A 30 -18.68 10.08 -7.78
N LYS A 31 -19.88 10.60 -8.03
CA LYS A 31 -20.12 12.05 -8.02
C LYS A 31 -20.02 12.59 -6.59
N LEU A 32 -19.52 13.83 -6.45
CA LEU A 32 -19.62 14.55 -5.19
C LEU A 32 -21.09 14.90 -4.92
N PRO A 33 -21.56 14.88 -3.65
CA PRO A 33 -20.78 14.67 -2.42
C PRO A 33 -20.62 13.20 -1.99
N GLN A 34 -21.12 12.23 -2.77
CA GLN A 34 -21.20 10.82 -2.36
C GLN A 34 -19.86 10.08 -2.32
N ALA A 35 -18.79 10.67 -2.86
CA ALA A 35 -17.48 10.03 -2.95
C ALA A 35 -16.91 9.57 -1.59
N VAL A 36 -17.18 10.29 -0.50
CA VAL A 36 -16.73 9.88 0.85
C VAL A 36 -17.55 8.69 1.34
N LYS A 37 -18.89 8.82 1.34
CA LYS A 37 -19.82 7.75 1.77
C LYS A 37 -19.62 6.45 0.99
N THR A 38 -19.37 6.54 -0.32
CA THR A 38 -19.10 5.35 -1.13
C THR A 38 -17.79 4.66 -0.77
N LYS A 39 -16.74 5.42 -0.40
CA LYS A 39 -15.49 4.81 0.09
C LYS A 39 -15.68 4.15 1.45
N GLU A 40 -16.41 4.79 2.36
CA GLU A 40 -16.74 4.23 3.68
C GLU A 40 -17.56 2.94 3.55
N ALA A 41 -18.57 2.93 2.68
CA ALA A 41 -19.37 1.73 2.43
C ALA A 41 -18.53 0.57 1.85
N ARG A 42 -17.57 0.87 0.95
CA ARG A 42 -16.65 -0.14 0.42
C ARG A 42 -15.72 -0.71 1.49
N ILE A 43 -15.23 0.14 2.40
CA ILE A 43 -14.42 -0.28 3.55
C ILE A 43 -15.26 -1.15 4.47
N GLY A 44 -16.50 -0.73 4.79
CA GLY A 44 -17.42 -1.48 5.65
C GLY A 44 -17.73 -2.87 5.11
N GLY A 45 -18.02 -2.99 3.80
CA GLY A 45 -18.26 -4.29 3.18
C GLY A 45 -17.04 -5.22 3.19
N LEU A 46 -15.81 -4.68 3.18
CA LEU A 46 -14.61 -5.48 3.31
C LEU A 46 -14.46 -6.03 4.74
N TYR A 47 -14.72 -5.22 5.75
CA TYR A 47 -14.68 -5.67 7.15
C TYR A 47 -15.80 -6.66 7.48
N GLU A 48 -17.01 -6.45 6.96
CA GLU A 48 -18.10 -7.42 7.11
C GLU A 48 -17.74 -8.78 6.48
N ALA A 49 -17.09 -8.78 5.31
CA ALA A 49 -16.59 -10.01 4.71
C ALA A 49 -15.48 -10.67 5.56
N ASP A 50 -14.59 -9.86 6.12
CA ASP A 50 -13.46 -10.32 6.93
C ASP A 50 -13.91 -11.02 8.22
N GLU A 51 -14.94 -10.49 8.89
CA GLU A 51 -15.55 -11.08 10.08
C GLU A 51 -16.11 -12.50 9.85
N ASN A 52 -16.42 -12.83 8.59
CA ASN A 52 -16.99 -14.12 8.22
C ASN A 52 -15.93 -15.13 7.73
N TYR A 53 -14.64 -14.75 7.67
CA TYR A 53 -13.60 -15.70 7.28
C TYR A 53 -13.25 -16.68 8.41
N LYS A 54 -12.98 -17.93 8.02
CA LYS A 54 -12.54 -18.98 8.93
C LYS A 54 -11.19 -18.64 9.58
N TRP A 55 -10.30 -18.03 8.82
CA TRP A 55 -8.94 -17.69 9.25
C TRP A 55 -8.74 -16.18 9.13
N VAL A 56 -8.41 -15.54 10.25
CA VAL A 56 -8.15 -14.09 10.30
C VAL A 56 -6.65 -13.84 10.18
N ALA A 57 -5.83 -14.62 10.88
CA ALA A 57 -4.39 -14.51 10.78
C ALA A 57 -3.82 -15.51 9.75
N SER A 58 -2.92 -15.02 8.88
CA SER A 58 -2.40 -15.83 7.77
C SER A 58 -1.68 -17.12 8.20
N TYR A 59 -1.07 -17.13 9.40
CA TYR A 59 -0.37 -18.30 9.91
C TYR A 59 -1.30 -19.41 10.43
N GLU A 60 -2.58 -19.12 10.64
CA GLU A 60 -3.59 -20.12 11.04
C GLU A 60 -4.09 -20.93 9.84
N ASN A 61 -3.88 -20.43 8.62
CA ASN A 61 -4.33 -21.09 7.41
C ASN A 61 -3.52 -22.36 7.12
N GLU A 62 -4.19 -23.51 7.18
CA GLU A 62 -3.63 -24.85 6.91
C GLU A 62 -2.96 -24.97 5.53
N GLU A 63 -3.46 -24.28 4.50
CA GLU A 63 -2.85 -24.29 3.16
C GLU A 63 -1.52 -23.55 3.15
N ILE A 64 -1.41 -22.43 3.88
CA ILE A 64 -0.15 -21.69 4.04
C ILE A 64 0.85 -22.52 4.84
N GLN A 65 0.42 -23.16 5.93
CA GLN A 65 1.30 -24.04 6.71
C GLN A 65 1.85 -25.19 5.86
N THR A 66 0.99 -25.80 5.03
CA THR A 66 1.38 -26.88 4.11
C THR A 66 2.34 -26.38 3.03
N LEU A 67 2.07 -25.21 2.44
CA LEU A 67 2.95 -24.59 1.45
C LEU A 67 4.36 -24.34 2.00
N TYR A 68 4.46 -23.86 3.24
CA TYR A 68 5.76 -23.67 3.88
C TYR A 68 6.44 -25.00 4.20
N LYS A 69 5.73 -25.94 4.85
CA LYS A 69 6.29 -27.24 5.20
C LYS A 69 6.81 -28.03 4.00
N ASP A 70 6.04 -28.07 2.93
CA ASP A 70 6.31 -29.00 1.82
C ASP A 70 7.11 -28.35 0.68
N PHE A 71 7.11 -27.01 0.58
CA PHE A 71 7.72 -26.31 -0.54
C PHE A 71 8.65 -25.15 -0.16
N LEU A 72 8.21 -24.16 0.62
CA LEU A 72 9.00 -22.94 0.86
C LEU A 72 10.04 -23.08 1.97
N GLY A 73 9.88 -24.03 2.89
CA GLY A 73 10.68 -24.20 4.10
C GLY A 73 10.23 -23.24 5.20
N GLU A 74 11.16 -22.41 5.68
CA GLU A 74 10.96 -21.46 6.78
C GLU A 74 10.72 -20.04 6.22
N PRO A 75 9.93 -19.18 6.89
CA PRO A 75 9.91 -17.74 6.61
C PRO A 75 11.32 -17.16 6.65
N LEU A 76 11.64 -16.26 5.71
CA LEU A 76 12.99 -15.70 5.52
C LEU A 76 14.09 -16.72 5.13
N GLY A 77 13.73 -17.99 4.87
CA GLY A 77 14.65 -19.02 4.38
C GLY A 77 15.05 -18.79 2.91
N HIS A 78 16.02 -19.58 2.42
CA HIS A 78 16.61 -19.40 1.08
C HIS A 78 15.55 -19.34 -0.03
N LYS A 79 14.63 -20.30 -0.07
CA LYS A 79 13.62 -20.41 -1.13
C LYS A 79 12.52 -19.35 -1.02
N ALA A 80 12.12 -19.00 0.21
CA ALA A 80 11.21 -17.87 0.45
C ALA A 80 11.86 -16.53 0.04
N HIS A 81 13.16 -16.35 0.29
CA HIS A 81 13.90 -15.17 -0.14
C HIS A 81 13.97 -15.09 -1.67
N GLU A 82 14.32 -16.19 -2.33
CA GLU A 82 14.41 -16.24 -3.79
C GLU A 82 13.08 -15.92 -4.49
N LEU A 83 11.96 -16.40 -3.95
CA LEU A 83 10.66 -16.30 -4.63
C LEU A 83 9.78 -15.13 -4.16
N LEU A 84 9.82 -14.79 -2.87
CA LEU A 84 8.86 -13.86 -2.25
C LEU A 84 9.50 -12.52 -1.84
N HIS A 85 10.84 -12.44 -1.84
CA HIS A 85 11.54 -11.20 -1.56
C HIS A 85 12.03 -10.55 -2.86
N THR A 86 12.34 -9.27 -2.78
CA THR A 86 12.83 -8.51 -3.94
C THR A 86 13.84 -7.46 -3.52
N HIS A 87 14.50 -6.87 -4.50
CA HIS A 87 15.47 -5.80 -4.31
C HIS A 87 15.09 -4.57 -5.12
N TYR A 88 15.45 -3.41 -4.60
CA TYR A 88 15.21 -2.13 -5.26
C TYR A 88 16.52 -1.60 -5.84
N THR A 89 16.44 -1.01 -7.03
CA THR A 89 17.56 -0.31 -7.66
C THR A 89 17.20 1.16 -7.77
N ASP A 90 18.17 2.04 -7.54
CA ASP A 90 17.98 3.48 -7.76
C ASP A 90 17.65 3.74 -9.23
N ARG A 91 16.47 4.32 -9.44
CA ARG A 91 15.92 4.72 -10.73
C ARG A 91 15.61 6.22 -10.78
N SER A 92 16.15 7.02 -9.86
CA SER A 92 15.95 8.46 -9.80
C SER A 92 16.36 9.18 -11.09
N ALA A 93 17.32 8.62 -11.84
CA ALA A 93 17.75 9.13 -13.13
C ALA A 93 16.65 9.08 -14.22
N VAL A 94 15.67 8.17 -14.13
CA VAL A 94 14.61 8.02 -15.14
C VAL A 94 13.36 8.85 -14.86
N LEU A 95 13.32 9.58 -13.73
CA LEU A 95 12.18 10.45 -13.36
C LEU A 95 12.08 11.74 -14.22
N GLY A 96 12.86 11.85 -15.29
CA GLY A 96 12.88 12.98 -16.21
C GLY A 96 13.77 14.15 -15.75
N THR A 97 13.83 15.20 -16.56
CA THR A 97 14.63 16.42 -16.27
C THR A 97 14.07 17.22 -15.11
N ARG A 98 12.80 17.01 -14.76
CA ARG A 98 12.13 17.66 -13.63
C ARG A 98 12.33 16.89 -12.33
N LYS A 99 13.60 16.76 -11.93
CA LYS A 99 13.98 16.23 -10.60
C LYS A 99 13.51 17.12 -9.46
N ASP A 100 13.01 18.30 -9.79
CA ASP A 100 12.44 19.30 -8.91
C ASP A 100 10.95 19.06 -8.64
N VAL A 101 10.23 18.14 -9.30
CA VAL A 101 8.79 17.89 -9.03
C VAL A 101 8.58 17.26 -7.65
N THR A 102 8.49 18.10 -6.65
CA THR A 102 7.97 17.81 -5.33
C THR A 102 6.45 18.10 -5.31
N PRO A 103 5.72 17.69 -4.25
CA PRO A 103 4.34 18.14 -4.06
C PRO A 103 4.17 19.67 -4.13
N GLU A 104 5.22 20.45 -3.87
CA GLU A 104 5.26 21.92 -3.93
C GLU A 104 5.45 22.49 -5.34
N THR A 105 6.14 21.78 -6.23
CA THR A 105 6.47 22.23 -7.60
C THR A 105 5.71 21.47 -8.69
N CYS A 106 4.85 20.53 -8.28
CA CYS A 106 3.94 19.83 -9.16
C CYS A 106 2.84 20.78 -9.69
N PRO A 107 2.72 21.02 -11.01
CA PRO A 107 1.75 21.96 -11.59
C PRO A 107 0.29 21.56 -11.37
N THR A 108 0.06 20.30 -11.03
CA THR A 108 -1.26 19.76 -10.68
C THR A 108 -1.52 19.74 -9.18
N SER A 109 -0.54 20.16 -8.35
CA SER A 109 -0.71 20.28 -6.90
C SER A 109 -1.69 21.40 -6.55
N PRO A 110 -2.58 21.20 -5.57
CA PRO A 110 -3.45 22.25 -5.06
C PRO A 110 -2.69 23.50 -4.58
N LYS A 111 -1.42 23.37 -4.19
CA LYS A 111 -0.56 24.50 -3.77
C LYS A 111 -0.02 25.35 -4.94
N PHE A 112 -0.04 24.84 -6.18
CA PHE A 112 0.45 25.56 -7.36
C PHE A 112 -0.68 26.26 -8.14
N LYS A 113 -1.93 25.85 -7.90
CA LYS A 113 -3.11 26.61 -8.32
C LYS A 113 -3.32 27.71 -7.29
N GLY A 114 -2.83 28.91 -7.61
CA GLY A 114 -3.10 30.12 -6.83
C GLY A 114 -4.58 30.36 -6.60
#